data_AF-A0AB36NX10-F1
#
_entry.id   AF-A0AB36NX10-F1
#
_cell.length_a   1.000
_cell.length_b   1.000
_cell.length_c   1.000
_cell.angle_alpha   90.00
_cell.angle_beta   90.00
_cell.angle_gamma   90.00
#
_symmetry.space_group_name_H-M   'P 1'
#
loop_
_entity.id
_entity.type
_entity.pdbx_description
1 polymer ?
#
loop_
_entity_poly.entity_id
_entity_poly.type
_entity_poly.pdbx_seq_one_letter_code
_entity_poly.pdbx_strand_id
1 'polypeptide(L)'
;QSSTTWSGTAWSNGTPDASKAAIIAGAFTISSDLTACSLTINPAIAITVPSNYTLTVVNALTVSPTASLTFENHSSLVQVNDNAVNSGNIKYKRIAPKIRRGDFVYWSTPVSPQKLIDVSPLTLGDKYFGYSGDNWVITNKNTVMKVGKGYIIRGPQTYSLTVKADYPAEFNGVPNNGVILGETLTAGKPYLIGNPYPSALSAKKFLDQNTAILEGTLYFWTHNTPVTLTGAYTYTSDDYASYNLTGSTVVKERAITGGTPGSNNEEPSGFIGAGQSFFATSKAGGTVTFNN
;
A
#
# COMPACT_ATOMS: atom_id res chain seq x y z
N GLN A 1 17.81 1.71 -27.35
CA GLN A 1 16.96 0.72 -26.66
C GLN A 1 16.38 -0.21 -27.71
N SER A 2 16.53 -1.53 -27.58
CA SER A 2 15.84 -2.51 -28.44
C SER A 2 14.43 -2.79 -27.91
N SER A 3 13.52 -3.26 -28.75
CA SER A 3 12.17 -3.67 -28.35
C SER A 3 11.86 -5.13 -28.70
N THR A 4 10.89 -5.70 -28.01
CA THR A 4 10.30 -7.02 -28.26
C THR A 4 8.79 -6.95 -28.06
N THR A 5 8.04 -7.63 -28.92
CA THR A 5 6.57 -7.64 -28.90
C THR A 5 6.07 -9.03 -28.64
N TRP A 6 5.15 -9.19 -27.69
CA TRP A 6 4.39 -10.41 -27.48
C TRP A 6 3.09 -10.35 -28.27
N SER A 7 2.95 -11.17 -29.31
CA SER A 7 1.75 -11.23 -30.16
C SER A 7 0.70 -12.26 -29.70
N GLY A 8 0.94 -12.94 -28.56
CA GLY A 8 0.09 -14.03 -28.06
C GLY A 8 0.75 -15.40 -28.06
N THR A 9 1.88 -15.57 -28.76
CA THR A 9 2.54 -16.88 -28.93
C THR A 9 4.02 -16.86 -28.59
N ALA A 10 4.76 -15.84 -29.06
CA ALA A 10 6.19 -15.70 -28.81
C ALA A 10 6.59 -14.23 -28.78
N TRP A 11 7.74 -13.97 -28.18
CA TRP A 11 8.41 -12.68 -28.22
C TRP A 11 9.15 -12.49 -29.55
N SER A 12 8.86 -11.42 -30.27
CA SER A 12 9.45 -11.16 -31.60
C SER A 12 10.98 -10.99 -31.61
N ASN A 13 11.56 -10.61 -30.47
CA ASN A 13 13.01 -10.36 -30.34
C ASN A 13 13.56 -10.89 -29.00
N GLY A 14 13.15 -12.12 -28.67
CA GLY A 14 13.48 -12.76 -27.39
C GLY A 14 12.78 -12.10 -26.20
N THR A 15 12.94 -12.70 -25.01
CA THR A 15 12.32 -12.20 -23.78
C THR A 15 12.80 -10.77 -23.46
N PRO A 16 11.95 -9.94 -22.84
CA PRO A 16 12.36 -8.62 -22.37
C PRO A 16 13.31 -8.73 -21.17
N ASP A 17 14.06 -7.66 -20.96
CA ASP A 17 15.01 -7.49 -19.87
C ASP A 17 15.15 -5.98 -19.57
N ALA A 18 16.02 -5.61 -18.62
CA ALA A 18 16.21 -4.21 -18.20
C ALA A 18 16.66 -3.26 -19.33
N SER A 19 17.19 -3.78 -20.45
CA SER A 19 17.64 -3.01 -21.62
C SER A 19 16.68 -3.06 -22.82
N LYS A 20 15.68 -3.95 -22.77
CA LYS A 20 14.73 -4.21 -23.86
C LYS A 20 13.30 -3.81 -23.50
N ALA A 21 12.70 -2.93 -24.31
CA ALA A 21 11.30 -2.53 -24.17
C ALA A 21 10.37 -3.70 -24.51
N ALA A 22 9.31 -3.88 -23.72
CA ALA A 22 8.29 -4.89 -23.92
C ALA A 22 6.99 -4.26 -24.41
N ILE A 23 6.41 -4.80 -25.48
CA ILE A 23 5.08 -4.44 -25.97
C ILE A 23 4.19 -5.68 -25.90
N ILE A 24 3.11 -5.61 -25.13
CA ILE A 24 2.12 -6.69 -25.08
C ILE A 24 0.99 -6.35 -26.06
N ALA A 25 0.93 -7.11 -27.15
CA ALA A 25 -0.01 -6.92 -28.26
C ALA A 25 -0.99 -8.10 -28.45
N GLY A 26 -0.92 -9.12 -27.59
CA GLY A 26 -1.81 -10.27 -27.59
C GLY A 26 -1.98 -10.86 -26.19
N ALA A 27 -2.77 -11.93 -26.07
CA ALA A 27 -3.04 -12.58 -24.78
C ALA A 27 -1.73 -13.02 -24.10
N PHE A 28 -1.49 -12.54 -22.87
CA PHE A 28 -0.23 -12.75 -22.14
C PHE A 28 -0.50 -13.13 -20.70
N THR A 29 0.17 -14.20 -20.24
CA THR A 29 0.08 -14.67 -18.86
C THR A 29 1.44 -14.52 -18.20
N ILE A 30 1.48 -13.80 -17.08
CA ILE A 30 2.68 -13.70 -16.24
C ILE A 30 2.74 -14.95 -15.37
N SER A 31 3.75 -15.79 -15.59
CA SER A 31 4.01 -17.04 -14.86
C SER A 31 5.32 -17.03 -14.06
N SER A 32 6.06 -15.93 -14.12
CA SER A 32 7.30 -15.67 -13.38
C SER A 32 7.55 -14.17 -13.33
N ASP A 33 8.52 -13.74 -12.54
CA ASP A 33 8.95 -12.33 -12.52
C ASP A 33 9.32 -11.87 -13.94
N LEU A 34 8.89 -10.66 -14.28
CA LEU A 34 9.13 -10.07 -15.59
C LEU A 34 9.89 -8.76 -15.42
N THR A 35 10.97 -8.59 -16.17
CA THR A 35 11.73 -7.34 -16.21
C THR A 35 11.70 -6.77 -17.63
N ALA A 36 11.47 -5.46 -17.75
CA ALA A 36 11.51 -4.76 -19.03
C ALA A 36 12.12 -3.36 -18.87
N CYS A 37 12.75 -2.85 -19.94
CA CYS A 37 13.27 -1.48 -19.95
C CYS A 37 12.15 -0.44 -19.92
N SER A 38 11.04 -0.74 -20.58
CA SER A 38 9.75 -0.03 -20.51
C SER A 38 8.67 -1.05 -20.88
N LEU A 39 7.43 -0.83 -20.44
CA LEU A 39 6.33 -1.75 -20.74
C LEU A 39 5.14 -0.98 -21.34
N THR A 40 4.68 -1.43 -22.49
CA THR A 40 3.45 -0.95 -23.12
C THR A 40 2.43 -2.07 -23.23
N ILE A 41 1.21 -1.82 -22.77
CA ILE A 41 0.08 -2.74 -22.93
C ILE A 41 -0.90 -2.12 -23.94
N ASN A 42 -1.08 -2.81 -25.06
CA ASN A 42 -1.93 -2.34 -26.15
C ASN A 42 -3.43 -2.37 -25.77
N PRO A 43 -4.27 -1.61 -26.49
CA PRO A 43 -5.73 -1.59 -26.29
C PRO A 43 -6.35 -2.99 -26.25
N ALA A 44 -7.40 -3.16 -25.45
CA ALA A 44 -8.17 -4.39 -25.28
C ALA A 44 -7.38 -5.62 -24.75
N ILE A 45 -6.14 -5.43 -24.28
CA ILE A 45 -5.37 -6.47 -23.60
C ILE A 45 -5.60 -6.39 -22.09
N ALA A 46 -5.92 -7.52 -21.47
CA ALA A 46 -5.99 -7.67 -20.03
C ALA A 46 -4.84 -8.57 -19.54
N ILE A 47 -4.05 -8.06 -18.60
CA ILE A 47 -2.94 -8.78 -17.98
C ILE A 47 -3.13 -8.74 -16.47
N THR A 48 -2.86 -9.87 -15.82
CA THR A 48 -2.78 -9.97 -14.37
C THR A 48 -1.35 -10.34 -13.99
N VAL A 49 -0.80 -9.67 -12.99
CA VAL A 49 0.40 -10.06 -12.24
C VAL A 49 -0.08 -10.86 -11.03
N PRO A 50 0.09 -12.20 -11.01
CA PRO A 50 -0.34 -13.03 -9.89
C PRO A 50 0.39 -12.70 -8.59
N SER A 51 -0.18 -13.15 -7.46
CA SER A 51 0.44 -13.07 -6.14
C SER A 51 1.87 -13.62 -6.19
N ASN A 52 2.78 -12.97 -5.44
CA ASN A 52 4.19 -13.34 -5.31
C ASN A 52 5.05 -13.15 -6.57
N TYR A 53 4.51 -12.58 -7.65
CA TYR A 53 5.31 -12.15 -8.79
C TYR A 53 5.57 -10.65 -8.80
N THR A 54 6.73 -10.30 -9.34
CA THR A 54 7.20 -8.93 -9.50
C THR A 54 7.30 -8.57 -10.97
N LEU A 55 6.69 -7.44 -11.32
CA LEU A 55 6.92 -6.76 -12.58
C LEU A 55 7.91 -5.62 -12.33
N THR A 56 9.11 -5.72 -12.89
CA THR A 56 10.14 -4.67 -12.81
C THR A 56 10.18 -3.90 -14.12
N VAL A 57 9.94 -2.59 -14.08
CA VAL A 57 10.00 -1.72 -15.26
C VAL A 57 11.03 -0.63 -15.01
N VAL A 58 12.08 -0.57 -15.83
CA VAL A 58 13.16 0.40 -15.60
C VAL A 58 12.65 1.82 -15.81
N ASN A 59 11.96 2.08 -16.93
CA ASN A 59 11.44 3.40 -17.29
C ASN A 59 9.90 3.42 -17.22
N ALA A 60 9.24 3.96 -18.26
CA ALA A 60 7.81 4.18 -18.27
C ALA A 60 7.00 2.89 -18.39
N LEU A 61 5.90 2.83 -17.63
CA LEU A 61 4.78 1.92 -17.84
C LEU A 61 3.63 2.67 -18.55
N THR A 62 3.17 2.12 -19.67
CA THR A 62 2.07 2.68 -20.48
C THR A 62 0.95 1.66 -20.61
N VAL A 63 -0.19 1.92 -19.97
CA VAL A 63 -1.42 1.13 -20.09
C VAL A 63 -2.40 1.87 -20.98
N SER A 64 -2.75 1.29 -22.13
CA SER A 64 -3.72 1.91 -23.05
C SER A 64 -5.10 2.08 -22.38
N PRO A 65 -5.93 3.06 -22.77
CA PRO A 65 -7.21 3.36 -22.09
C PRO A 65 -8.21 2.20 -21.99
N THR A 66 -8.19 1.26 -22.94
CA THR A 66 -9.05 0.07 -22.95
C THR A 66 -8.33 -1.21 -22.55
N ALA A 67 -7.07 -1.10 -22.12
CA ALA A 67 -6.31 -2.19 -21.54
C ALA A 67 -6.57 -2.28 -20.03
N SER A 68 -6.21 -3.41 -19.44
CA SER A 68 -6.24 -3.62 -17.99
C SER A 68 -4.95 -4.28 -17.53
N LEU A 69 -4.28 -3.68 -16.56
CA LEU A 69 -3.18 -4.30 -15.82
C LEU A 69 -3.58 -4.43 -14.36
N THR A 70 -3.75 -5.67 -13.90
CA THR A 70 -4.15 -5.99 -12.54
C THR A 70 -3.00 -6.60 -11.75
N PHE A 71 -2.77 -6.11 -10.56
CA PHE A 71 -1.83 -6.66 -9.59
C PHE A 71 -2.64 -7.34 -8.48
N GLU A 72 -2.49 -8.65 -8.31
CA GLU A 72 -3.11 -9.37 -7.20
C GLU A 72 -2.42 -9.03 -5.87
N ASN A 73 -3.07 -9.35 -4.75
CA ASN A 73 -2.46 -9.18 -3.44
C ASN A 73 -1.09 -9.89 -3.37
N HIS A 74 -0.09 -9.26 -2.75
CA HIS A 74 1.32 -9.70 -2.70
C HIS A 74 2.09 -9.72 -4.03
N SER A 75 1.54 -9.22 -5.14
CA SER A 75 2.35 -8.89 -6.32
C SER A 75 3.04 -7.53 -6.16
N SER A 76 4.03 -7.21 -6.99
CA SER A 76 4.73 -5.92 -6.95
C SER A 76 4.97 -5.33 -8.34
N LEU A 77 4.85 -4.01 -8.44
CA LEU A 77 5.42 -3.18 -9.50
C LEU A 77 6.63 -2.44 -8.93
N VAL A 78 7.81 -2.80 -9.41
CA VAL A 78 9.06 -2.13 -9.05
C VAL A 78 9.50 -1.25 -10.22
N GLN A 79 9.80 0.00 -9.94
CA GLN A 79 10.32 0.94 -10.92
C GLN A 79 11.69 1.44 -10.51
N VAL A 80 12.58 1.58 -11.49
CA VAL A 80 14.01 1.83 -11.24
C VAL A 80 14.40 3.28 -11.53
N ASN A 81 13.85 3.87 -12.58
CA ASN A 81 14.12 5.26 -12.94
C ASN A 81 13.12 6.19 -12.23
N ASP A 82 13.63 7.00 -11.30
CA ASP A 82 12.83 7.97 -10.55
C ASP A 82 12.13 9.00 -11.43
N ASN A 83 12.66 9.27 -12.62
CA ASN A 83 12.11 10.24 -13.56
C ASN A 83 11.13 9.62 -14.55
N ALA A 84 10.87 8.32 -14.48
CA ALA A 84 9.94 7.67 -15.39
C ALA A 84 8.50 8.11 -15.12
N VAL A 85 7.82 8.50 -16.18
CA VAL A 85 6.42 8.94 -16.15
C VAL A 85 5.53 7.79 -16.62
N ASN A 86 4.65 7.32 -15.74
CA ASN A 86 3.64 6.32 -16.08
C ASN A 86 2.41 6.98 -16.68
N SER A 87 1.67 6.21 -17.49
CA SER A 87 0.39 6.65 -18.03
C SER A 87 -0.60 5.49 -18.11
N GLY A 88 -1.88 5.79 -17.87
CA GLY A 88 -2.93 4.79 -17.81
C GLY A 88 -3.07 4.19 -16.41
N ASN A 89 -4.28 3.72 -16.10
CA ASN A 89 -4.59 3.21 -14.77
C ASN A 89 -4.19 1.74 -14.65
N ILE A 90 -3.71 1.36 -13.47
CA ILE A 90 -3.62 -0.04 -13.04
C ILE A 90 -4.70 -0.33 -12.00
N LYS A 91 -5.02 -1.61 -11.83
CA LYS A 91 -5.77 -2.11 -10.66
C LYS A 91 -4.79 -2.77 -9.72
N TYR A 92 -4.69 -2.30 -8.49
CA TYR A 92 -3.76 -2.85 -7.51
C TYR A 92 -4.52 -3.34 -6.28
N LYS A 93 -4.58 -4.66 -6.10
CA LYS A 93 -5.38 -5.30 -5.06
C LYS A 93 -4.57 -5.51 -3.79
N ARG A 94 -5.15 -5.21 -2.64
CA ARG A 94 -4.63 -5.51 -1.31
C ARG A 94 -5.69 -6.23 -0.50
N ILE A 95 -5.26 -7.13 0.37
CA ILE A 95 -6.17 -7.80 1.31
C ILE A 95 -5.69 -7.53 2.73
N ALA A 96 -6.52 -6.88 3.53
CA ALA A 96 -6.34 -6.80 4.97
C ALA A 96 -7.02 -8.04 5.61
N PRO A 97 -6.26 -8.95 6.25
CA PRO A 97 -6.81 -10.21 6.72
C PRO A 97 -7.68 -10.02 7.97
N LYS A 98 -8.76 -10.82 8.06
CA LYS A 98 -9.47 -11.11 9.31
C LYS A 98 -9.91 -9.89 10.13
N ILE A 99 -10.60 -8.95 9.50
CA ILE A 99 -11.20 -7.80 10.20
C ILE A 99 -12.69 -8.04 10.53
N ARG A 100 -13.19 -7.33 11.53
CA ARG A 100 -14.63 -7.19 11.84
C ARG A 100 -15.12 -5.83 11.38
N ARG A 101 -16.44 -5.63 11.34
CA ARG A 101 -17.04 -4.31 11.03
C ARG A 101 -16.62 -3.20 11.99
N GLY A 102 -16.23 -3.56 13.21
CA GLY A 102 -15.75 -2.59 14.19
C GLY A 102 -14.33 -2.07 13.91
N ASP A 103 -13.55 -2.80 13.12
CA ASP A 103 -12.11 -2.60 13.01
C ASP A 103 -11.72 -1.52 12.00
N PHE A 104 -10.66 -0.77 12.29
CA PHE A 104 -10.10 0.25 11.41
C PHE A 104 -8.81 -0.20 10.74
N VAL A 105 -8.79 -0.29 9.41
CA VAL A 105 -7.60 -0.67 8.65
C VAL A 105 -6.85 0.57 8.17
N TYR A 106 -5.53 0.49 8.25
CA TYR A 106 -4.57 1.56 7.99
C TYR A 106 -4.11 1.50 6.54
N TRP A 107 -4.58 2.46 5.74
CA TRP A 107 -4.33 2.56 4.30
C TRP A 107 -3.51 3.79 3.93
N SER A 108 -2.83 3.72 2.81
CA SER A 108 -2.24 4.78 2.00
C SER A 108 -2.54 4.44 0.54
N THR A 109 -2.05 5.21 -0.44
CA THR A 109 -2.34 4.95 -1.85
C THR A 109 -1.07 4.65 -2.67
N PRO A 110 -1.00 3.51 -3.37
CA PRO A 110 0.07 3.18 -4.33
C PRO A 110 -0.15 3.80 -5.72
N VAL A 111 -1.31 4.42 -5.95
CA VAL A 111 -1.72 5.01 -7.24
C VAL A 111 -2.27 6.42 -7.03
N SER A 112 -2.43 7.18 -8.11
CA SER A 112 -3.08 8.48 -8.11
C SER A 112 -3.84 8.75 -9.43
N PRO A 113 -5.04 9.36 -9.38
CA PRO A 113 -5.82 9.66 -8.20
C PRO A 113 -6.51 8.39 -7.64
N GLN A 114 -6.72 8.33 -6.33
CA GLN A 114 -7.54 7.31 -5.65
C GLN A 114 -8.45 8.00 -4.63
N LYS A 115 -9.76 7.76 -4.62
CA LYS A 115 -10.63 8.27 -3.54
C LYS A 115 -10.73 7.27 -2.39
N LEU A 116 -10.99 7.79 -1.19
CA LEU A 116 -11.21 6.97 0.01
C LEU A 116 -12.39 6.00 -0.14
N ILE A 117 -13.52 6.46 -0.68
CA ILE A 117 -14.71 5.63 -0.91
C ILE A 117 -14.43 4.46 -1.86
N ASP A 118 -13.52 4.63 -2.83
CA ASP A 118 -13.20 3.59 -3.80
C ASP A 118 -12.38 2.44 -3.16
N VAL A 119 -11.75 2.69 -2.00
CA VAL A 119 -11.10 1.64 -1.18
C VAL A 119 -12.14 0.82 -0.40
N SER A 120 -13.25 1.43 0.05
CA SER A 120 -14.30 0.76 0.84
C SER A 120 -15.72 1.25 0.55
N PRO A 121 -16.32 0.95 -0.62
CA PRO A 121 -17.58 1.58 -1.02
C PRO A 121 -18.76 1.37 -0.05
N LEU A 122 -18.70 0.30 0.74
CA LEU A 122 -19.74 -0.11 1.69
C LEU A 122 -19.45 0.34 3.14
N THR A 123 -18.37 1.09 3.39
CA THR A 123 -18.11 1.71 4.71
C THR A 123 -18.94 2.98 4.86
N LEU A 124 -19.50 3.18 6.07
CA LEU A 124 -20.27 4.37 6.42
C LEU A 124 -19.45 5.66 6.18
N GLY A 125 -20.12 6.71 5.69
CA GLY A 125 -19.43 7.92 5.22
C GLY A 125 -18.67 8.70 6.30
N ASP A 126 -19.00 8.49 7.56
CA ASP A 126 -18.37 9.09 8.75
C ASP A 126 -17.32 8.15 9.39
N LYS A 127 -16.86 7.12 8.65
CA LYS A 127 -15.87 6.13 9.12
C LYS A 127 -14.58 6.09 8.30
N TYR A 128 -14.24 7.23 7.71
CA TYR A 128 -12.98 7.51 7.05
C TYR A 128 -12.28 8.62 7.82
N PHE A 129 -11.02 8.41 8.20
CA PHE A 129 -10.27 9.39 8.98
C PHE A 129 -8.87 9.59 8.43
N GLY A 130 -8.41 10.84 8.48
CA GLY A 130 -6.99 11.19 8.44
C GLY A 130 -6.53 11.59 9.83
N TYR A 131 -5.22 11.64 10.03
CA TYR A 131 -4.63 12.16 11.26
C TYR A 131 -4.08 13.57 11.03
N SER A 132 -4.33 14.50 11.96
CA SER A 132 -3.89 15.90 11.84
C SER A 132 -2.50 16.17 12.38
N GLY A 133 -1.92 15.23 13.12
CA GLY A 133 -0.76 15.44 13.99
C GLY A 133 -1.14 15.47 15.47
N ASP A 134 -2.42 15.70 15.78
CA ASP A 134 -2.94 15.75 17.15
C ASP A 134 -4.14 14.81 17.35
N ASN A 135 -5.03 14.73 16.34
CA ASN A 135 -6.30 14.04 16.47
C ASN A 135 -6.68 13.32 15.16
N TRP A 136 -7.53 12.30 15.30
CA TRP A 136 -8.27 11.73 14.19
C TRP A 136 -9.33 12.72 13.70
N VAL A 137 -9.38 12.94 12.40
CA VAL A 137 -10.31 13.87 11.75
C VAL A 137 -11.14 13.12 10.72
N ILE A 138 -12.47 13.15 10.87
CA ILE A 138 -13.38 12.60 9.86
C ILE A 138 -13.06 13.28 8.53
N THR A 139 -12.70 12.47 7.55
CA THR A 139 -12.34 12.93 6.21
C THR A 139 -13.47 12.58 5.26
N ASN A 140 -13.86 13.53 4.42
CA ASN A 140 -14.92 13.29 3.44
C ASN A 140 -14.56 12.07 2.57
N LYS A 141 -15.44 11.07 2.50
CA LYS A 141 -15.21 9.82 1.74
C LYS A 141 -14.88 10.04 0.25
N ASN A 142 -15.27 11.17 -0.34
CA ASN A 142 -14.97 11.50 -1.73
C ASN A 142 -13.60 12.18 -1.92
N THR A 143 -12.84 12.40 -0.84
CA THR A 143 -11.49 12.97 -0.88
C THR A 143 -10.56 12.05 -1.64
N VAL A 144 -9.78 12.61 -2.57
CA VAL A 144 -8.64 11.93 -3.18
C VAL A 144 -7.54 11.79 -2.13
N MET A 145 -7.10 10.55 -1.90
CA MET A 145 -6.03 10.23 -0.97
C MET A 145 -4.74 10.94 -1.40
N LYS A 146 -4.11 11.65 -0.46
CA LYS A 146 -2.81 12.25 -0.69
C LYS A 146 -1.73 11.17 -0.69
N VAL A 147 -0.91 11.13 -1.73
CA VAL A 147 0.21 10.20 -1.85
C VAL A 147 1.16 10.36 -0.65
N GLY A 148 1.55 9.24 -0.03
CA GLY A 148 2.43 9.22 1.16
C GLY A 148 1.72 9.50 2.49
N LYS A 149 0.47 9.96 2.48
CA LYS A 149 -0.36 10.14 3.69
C LYS A 149 -1.12 8.86 4.01
N GLY A 150 -1.19 8.51 5.29
CA GLY A 150 -2.06 7.44 5.76
C GLY A 150 -3.47 7.92 6.15
N TYR A 151 -4.42 7.00 6.02
CA TYR A 151 -5.81 7.14 6.41
C TYR A 151 -6.26 5.85 7.09
N ILE A 152 -7.27 5.93 7.95
CA ILE A 152 -7.93 4.75 8.50
C ILE A 152 -9.36 4.66 7.99
N ILE A 153 -9.77 3.45 7.63
CA ILE A 153 -11.10 3.15 7.13
C ILE A 153 -11.67 2.01 7.96
N ARG A 154 -12.86 2.20 8.51
CA ARG A 154 -13.52 1.14 9.26
C ARG A 154 -14.08 0.07 8.34
N GLY A 155 -14.20 -1.15 8.84
CA GLY A 155 -14.76 -2.28 8.10
C GLY A 155 -16.13 -1.98 7.46
N PRO A 156 -16.42 -2.55 6.27
CA PRO A 156 -17.69 -2.38 5.58
C PRO A 156 -18.92 -2.68 6.42
N GLN A 157 -20.05 -2.02 6.15
CA GLN A 157 -21.27 -2.17 6.95
C GLN A 157 -21.86 -3.59 6.90
N THR A 158 -21.55 -4.34 5.84
CA THR A 158 -21.95 -5.73 5.61
C THR A 158 -21.17 -6.74 6.46
N TYR A 159 -20.06 -6.33 7.11
CA TYR A 159 -19.23 -7.24 7.89
C TYR A 159 -19.88 -7.54 9.23
N SER A 160 -19.53 -8.69 9.81
CA SER A 160 -19.98 -9.06 11.16
C SER A 160 -19.26 -8.25 12.24
N LEU A 161 -19.95 -8.01 13.35
CA LEU A 161 -19.33 -7.44 14.55
C LEU A 161 -18.52 -8.45 15.35
N THR A 162 -18.75 -9.75 15.13
CA THR A 162 -18.15 -10.83 15.94
C THR A 162 -17.27 -11.74 15.10
N VAL A 163 -17.67 -12.02 13.86
CA VAL A 163 -16.97 -12.90 12.91
C VAL A 163 -16.00 -12.09 12.06
N LYS A 164 -14.76 -12.57 11.97
CA LYS A 164 -13.70 -11.96 11.15
C LYS A 164 -13.83 -12.39 9.68
N ALA A 165 -13.57 -11.47 8.75
CA ALA A 165 -13.50 -11.74 7.32
C ALA A 165 -12.35 -10.96 6.67
N ASP A 166 -11.85 -11.44 5.54
CA ASP A 166 -10.80 -10.74 4.80
C ASP A 166 -11.39 -9.54 4.07
N TYR A 167 -10.68 -8.41 4.13
CA TYR A 167 -11.09 -7.15 3.52
C TYR A 167 -10.27 -6.86 2.25
N PRO A 168 -10.82 -7.17 1.06
CA PRO A 168 -10.21 -6.79 -0.20
C PRO A 168 -10.41 -5.30 -0.47
N ALA A 169 -9.32 -4.62 -0.76
CA ALA A 169 -9.27 -3.25 -1.25
C ALA A 169 -8.69 -3.25 -2.67
N GLU A 170 -9.20 -2.38 -3.54
CA GLU A 170 -8.69 -2.18 -4.89
C GLU A 170 -8.32 -0.71 -5.07
N PHE A 171 -7.09 -0.48 -5.52
CA PHE A 171 -6.57 0.83 -5.86
C PHE A 171 -6.56 0.98 -7.38
N ASN A 172 -7.20 2.03 -7.90
CA ASN A 172 -7.39 2.27 -9.33
C ASN A 172 -6.87 3.65 -9.70
N GLY A 173 -5.74 3.71 -10.41
CA GLY A 173 -5.13 4.97 -10.82
C GLY A 173 -3.78 4.76 -11.50
N VAL A 174 -3.10 5.85 -11.84
CA VAL A 174 -1.74 5.80 -12.37
C VAL A 174 -0.79 5.41 -11.24
N PRO A 175 0.07 4.39 -11.39
CA PRO A 175 0.98 3.97 -10.32
C PRO A 175 1.99 5.07 -9.98
N ASN A 176 2.17 5.31 -8.69
CA ASN A 176 3.13 6.29 -8.18
C ASN A 176 4.56 5.76 -8.38
N ASN A 177 5.48 6.64 -8.79
CA ASN A 177 6.88 6.34 -9.05
C ASN A 177 7.80 7.48 -8.61
N GLY A 178 9.08 7.15 -8.42
CA GLY A 178 10.16 8.09 -8.16
C GLY A 178 10.20 8.64 -6.75
N VAL A 179 10.98 9.69 -6.55
CA VAL A 179 11.11 10.32 -5.23
C VAL A 179 9.81 11.06 -4.87
N ILE A 180 9.14 10.60 -3.82
CA ILE A 180 7.86 11.14 -3.38
C ILE A 180 8.04 11.96 -2.11
N LEU A 181 7.58 13.21 -2.15
CA LEU A 181 7.47 14.08 -0.98
C LEU A 181 6.10 13.90 -0.34
N GLY A 182 6.08 13.42 0.90
CA GLY A 182 4.89 13.16 1.69
C GLY A 182 4.31 14.40 2.37
N GLU A 183 3.77 14.21 3.57
CA GLU A 183 3.27 15.33 4.37
C GLU A 183 4.40 16.09 5.06
N THR A 184 4.15 17.39 5.31
CA THR A 184 5.03 18.21 6.13
C THR A 184 4.65 17.99 7.59
N LEU A 185 5.63 17.61 8.39
CA LEU A 185 5.50 17.28 9.80
C LEU A 185 5.89 18.49 10.65
N THR A 186 5.23 18.61 11.80
CA THR A 186 5.61 19.56 12.86
C THR A 186 6.33 18.80 13.97
N ALA A 187 7.47 19.31 14.42
CA ALA A 187 8.30 18.69 15.46
C ALA A 187 7.49 18.27 16.69
N GLY A 188 7.81 17.10 17.23
CA GLY A 188 7.20 16.51 18.43
C GLY A 188 5.82 15.89 18.21
N LYS A 189 5.33 15.82 16.96
CA LYS A 189 4.00 15.26 16.65
C LYS A 189 4.07 13.91 15.93
N PRO A 190 3.16 12.97 16.24
CA PRO A 190 2.98 11.75 15.49
C PRO A 190 2.18 12.03 14.21
N TYR A 191 2.53 11.35 13.12
CA TYR A 191 1.77 11.40 11.88
C TYR A 191 1.51 10.01 11.35
N LEU A 192 0.33 9.81 10.78
CA LEU A 192 0.01 8.61 10.02
C LEU A 192 0.51 8.79 8.58
N ILE A 193 1.59 8.08 8.28
CA ILE A 193 2.31 8.11 7.01
C ILE A 193 2.14 6.73 6.37
N GLY A 194 2.24 6.59 5.05
CA GLY A 194 2.15 5.24 4.47
C GLY A 194 2.81 5.08 3.13
N ASN A 195 3.16 3.83 2.83
CA ASN A 195 3.90 3.46 1.63
C ASN A 195 3.14 3.90 0.36
N PRO A 196 3.71 4.84 -0.42
CA PRO A 196 3.07 5.38 -1.61
C PRO A 196 3.31 4.54 -2.86
N TYR A 197 4.07 3.45 -2.80
CA TYR A 197 4.48 2.68 -3.97
C TYR A 197 3.63 1.42 -4.18
N PRO A 198 3.43 0.98 -5.44
CA PRO A 198 2.86 -0.32 -5.77
C PRO A 198 3.86 -1.48 -5.58
N SER A 199 4.72 -1.38 -4.56
CA SER A 199 5.69 -2.40 -4.13
C SER A 199 5.98 -2.23 -2.63
N ALA A 200 6.66 -3.21 -2.03
CA ALA A 200 7.05 -3.11 -0.63
C ALA A 200 8.15 -2.06 -0.43
N LEU A 201 7.99 -1.19 0.56
CA LEU A 201 8.96 -0.16 0.95
C LEU A 201 9.89 -0.71 2.04
N SER A 202 11.20 -0.55 1.89
CA SER A 202 12.14 -0.90 2.97
C SER A 202 12.01 0.09 4.14
N ALA A 203 11.61 -0.40 5.32
CA ALA A 203 11.50 0.39 6.54
C ALA A 203 12.86 0.98 6.96
N LYS A 204 13.94 0.21 6.81
CA LYS A 204 15.30 0.67 7.08
C LYS A 204 15.69 1.84 6.18
N LYS A 205 15.59 1.67 4.85
CA LYS A 205 15.93 2.75 3.90
C LYS A 205 15.08 4.00 4.15
N PHE A 206 13.79 3.81 4.43
CA PHE A 206 12.88 4.91 4.76
C PHE A 206 13.34 5.67 6.01
N LEU A 207 13.70 4.98 7.10
CA LEU A 207 14.21 5.62 8.31
C LEU A 207 15.54 6.33 8.08
N ASP A 208 16.49 5.67 7.39
CA ASP A 208 17.80 6.24 7.05
C ASP A 208 17.66 7.55 6.26
N GLN A 209 16.75 7.57 5.28
CA GLN A 209 16.45 8.73 4.44
C GLN A 209 15.82 9.89 5.23
N ASN A 210 15.13 9.60 6.33
CA ASN A 210 14.36 10.58 7.10
C ASN A 210 14.95 10.82 8.51
N THR A 211 16.22 10.47 8.73
CA THR A 211 16.91 10.64 10.02
C THR A 211 16.96 12.09 10.52
N ALA A 212 16.84 13.09 9.64
CA ALA A 212 16.80 14.50 10.05
C ALA A 212 15.47 14.88 10.72
N ILE A 213 14.36 14.20 10.38
CA ILE A 213 13.00 14.61 10.76
C ILE A 213 12.26 13.59 11.64
N LEU A 214 12.58 12.29 11.57
CA LEU A 214 11.90 11.23 12.34
C LEU A 214 12.72 10.81 13.56
N GLU A 215 12.02 10.34 14.61
CA GLU A 215 12.63 9.80 15.83
C GLU A 215 13.27 8.41 15.66
N GLY A 216 12.88 7.67 14.61
CA GLY A 216 13.53 6.38 14.27
C GLY A 216 12.72 5.12 14.59
N THR A 217 11.48 5.25 15.08
CA THR A 217 10.57 4.13 15.33
C THR A 217 9.29 4.28 14.49
N LEU A 218 8.88 3.18 13.85
CA LEU A 218 7.64 3.05 13.10
C LEU A 218 6.67 2.17 13.88
N TYR A 219 5.39 2.55 13.93
CA TYR A 219 4.35 1.84 14.67
C TYR A 219 3.25 1.37 13.72
N PHE A 220 3.04 0.06 13.67
CA PHE A 220 2.09 -0.63 12.79
C PHE A 220 0.92 -1.15 13.60
N TRP A 221 -0.28 -0.77 13.20
CA TRP A 221 -1.50 -1.19 13.87
C TRP A 221 -1.76 -2.68 13.64
N THR A 222 -1.94 -3.47 14.71
CA THR A 222 -2.08 -4.94 14.61
C THR A 222 -3.51 -5.43 14.78
N HIS A 223 -4.42 -4.63 15.33
CA HIS A 223 -5.79 -5.05 15.69
C HIS A 223 -5.82 -6.27 16.63
N ASN A 224 -4.84 -6.40 17.54
CA ASN A 224 -4.76 -7.58 18.41
C ASN A 224 -5.89 -7.61 19.45
N THR A 225 -6.21 -6.47 20.03
CA THR A 225 -7.32 -6.30 20.96
C THR A 225 -8.57 -5.90 20.20
N PRO A 226 -9.67 -6.67 20.34
CA PRO A 226 -10.94 -6.32 19.73
C PRO A 226 -11.40 -4.93 20.15
N VAL A 227 -11.96 -4.18 19.21
CA VAL A 227 -12.66 -2.95 19.51
C VAL A 227 -13.84 -3.22 20.46
N THR A 228 -13.99 -2.38 21.47
CA THR A 228 -15.14 -2.43 22.36
C THR A 228 -16.37 -1.90 21.63
N LEU A 229 -17.47 -2.66 21.66
CA LEU A 229 -18.68 -2.40 20.86
C LEU A 229 -19.79 -1.66 21.63
N THR A 230 -19.48 -1.07 22.79
CA THR A 230 -20.43 -0.32 23.62
C THR A 230 -20.26 1.18 23.43
N GLY A 231 -21.33 1.89 23.05
CA GLY A 231 -21.26 3.34 22.81
C GLY A 231 -20.46 3.70 21.56
N ALA A 232 -19.60 4.73 21.66
CA ALA A 232 -18.60 4.97 20.63
C ALA A 232 -17.57 3.83 20.64
N TYR A 233 -17.28 3.25 19.47
CA TYR A 233 -16.39 2.09 19.40
C TYR A 233 -14.95 2.53 19.69
N THR A 234 -14.34 1.96 20.72
CA THR A 234 -13.02 2.34 21.21
C THR A 234 -12.12 1.12 21.36
N TYR A 235 -10.83 1.29 21.08
CA TYR A 235 -9.80 0.33 21.47
C TYR A 235 -9.40 0.59 22.93
N THR A 236 -9.27 -0.48 23.72
CA THR A 236 -8.90 -0.39 25.15
C THR A 236 -7.39 -0.47 25.36
N SER A 237 -6.61 -0.72 24.30
CA SER A 237 -5.16 -0.76 24.27
C SER A 237 -4.63 -0.31 22.91
N ASP A 238 -3.44 0.28 22.93
CA ASP A 238 -2.69 0.65 21.73
C ASP A 238 -1.87 -0.55 21.22
N ASP A 239 -2.49 -1.40 20.41
CA ASP A 239 -1.82 -2.61 19.88
C ASP A 239 -0.96 -2.29 18.65
N TYR A 240 0.20 -1.66 18.90
CA TYR A 240 1.18 -1.41 17.85
C TYR A 240 2.33 -2.41 17.91
N ALA A 241 2.64 -2.99 16.75
CA ALA A 241 3.95 -3.56 16.51
C ALA A 241 4.91 -2.44 16.11
N SER A 242 6.16 -2.51 16.55
CA SER A 242 7.14 -1.44 16.31
C SER A 242 8.38 -1.96 15.59
N TYR A 243 8.92 -1.12 14.70
CA TYR A 243 10.17 -1.34 13.99
C TYR A 243 11.10 -0.15 14.19
N ASN A 244 12.35 -0.39 14.56
CA ASN A 244 13.40 0.61 14.59
C ASN A 244 14.73 0.04 14.07
N LEU A 245 15.77 0.87 13.95
CA LEU A 245 17.08 0.46 13.40
C LEU A 245 17.86 -0.52 14.30
N THR A 246 17.47 -0.69 15.56
CA THR A 246 18.07 -1.66 16.49
C THR A 246 17.37 -3.01 16.50
N GLY A 247 16.22 -3.12 15.83
CA GLY A 247 15.42 -4.35 15.73
C GLY A 247 13.91 -4.07 15.71
N SER A 248 13.13 -5.13 15.61
CA SER A 248 11.67 -5.09 15.72
C SER A 248 11.25 -5.49 17.14
N THR A 249 10.26 -4.79 17.69
CA THR A 249 9.58 -5.21 18.92
C THR A 249 8.09 -5.27 18.67
N VAL A 250 7.51 -6.46 18.82
CA VAL A 250 6.04 -6.62 18.87
C VAL A 250 5.63 -6.55 20.32
N VAL A 251 4.55 -5.84 20.60
CA VAL A 251 3.81 -6.06 21.84
C VAL A 251 3.18 -7.45 21.72
N LYS A 252 3.92 -8.48 22.13
CA LYS A 252 3.33 -9.78 22.48
C LYS A 252 2.74 -9.60 23.87
N GLU A 253 1.44 -9.56 24.02
CA GLU A 253 0.85 -9.65 25.36
C GLU A 253 -0.40 -10.53 25.42
N ARG A 254 -0.64 -11.00 26.63
CA ARG A 254 -1.19 -12.30 27.06
C ARG A 254 -2.44 -12.79 26.34
N ALA A 255 -2.51 -14.12 26.18
CA ALA A 255 -3.78 -14.83 26.19
C ALA A 255 -4.54 -14.40 27.47
N ILE A 256 -5.50 -13.49 27.32
CA ILE A 256 -6.51 -13.30 28.35
C ILE A 256 -7.19 -14.67 28.49
N THR A 257 -7.14 -15.22 29.70
CA THR A 257 -7.90 -16.40 30.12
C THR A 257 -9.28 -16.36 29.47
N GLY A 258 -9.53 -17.23 28.48
CA GLY A 258 -10.75 -17.18 27.67
C GLY A 258 -10.61 -17.36 26.16
N GLY A 259 -9.40 -17.50 25.60
CA GLY A 259 -9.19 -18.18 24.31
C GLY A 259 -9.70 -17.44 23.06
N THR A 260 -9.13 -16.30 22.72
CA THR A 260 -9.19 -15.80 21.32
C THR A 260 -7.84 -15.21 20.92
N PRO A 261 -7.10 -15.79 19.96
CA PRO A 261 -5.86 -15.21 19.46
C PRO A 261 -6.09 -13.82 18.84
N GLY A 262 -5.14 -12.90 19.08
CA GLY A 262 -5.04 -11.61 18.38
C GLY A 262 -4.94 -11.78 16.86
N SER A 263 -5.30 -10.75 16.10
CA SER A 263 -5.43 -10.82 14.63
C SER A 263 -4.10 -10.76 13.88
N ASN A 264 -3.04 -10.16 14.44
CA ASN A 264 -1.75 -10.03 13.77
C ASN A 264 -0.60 -10.03 14.80
N ASN A 265 -0.02 -11.21 15.02
CA ASN A 265 1.11 -11.42 15.94
C ASN A 265 2.47 -11.40 15.24
N GLU A 266 2.51 -11.02 13.97
CA GLU A 266 3.72 -11.06 13.16
C GLU A 266 4.65 -9.88 13.46
N GLU A 267 5.93 -10.17 13.61
CA GLU A 267 6.97 -9.15 13.75
C GLU A 267 7.08 -8.34 12.45
N PRO A 268 7.19 -6.99 12.52
CA PRO A 268 7.43 -6.19 11.33
C PRO A 268 8.65 -6.73 10.59
N SER A 269 8.43 -7.19 9.35
CA SER A 269 9.43 -7.88 8.53
C SER A 269 10.58 -6.99 8.05
N GLY A 270 10.53 -5.69 8.37
CA GLY A 270 11.38 -4.66 7.79
C GLY A 270 10.92 -4.14 6.43
N PHE A 271 9.82 -4.69 5.90
CA PHE A 271 9.18 -4.23 4.67
C PHE A 271 7.74 -3.78 4.94
N ILE A 272 7.38 -2.62 4.39
CA ILE A 272 6.07 -2.00 4.54
C ILE A 272 5.29 -2.29 3.26
N GLY A 273 4.15 -2.98 3.36
CA GLY A 273 3.36 -3.36 2.20
C GLY A 273 2.88 -2.16 1.38
N ALA A 274 2.66 -2.35 0.09
CA ALA A 274 2.08 -1.33 -0.79
C ALA A 274 0.75 -0.81 -0.22
N GLY A 275 0.63 0.52 -0.09
CA GLY A 275 -0.56 1.16 0.49
C GLY A 275 -0.77 0.90 1.99
N GLN A 276 0.19 0.31 2.72
CA GLN A 276 0.10 0.18 4.18
C GLN A 276 0.55 1.48 4.85
N SER A 277 -0.20 1.94 5.86
CA SER A 277 0.20 3.08 6.70
C SER A 277 0.60 2.69 8.12
N PHE A 278 1.38 3.56 8.73
CA PHE A 278 2.05 3.39 10.02
C PHE A 278 2.25 4.76 10.67
N PHE A 279 2.31 4.80 11.99
CA PHE A 279 2.67 6.00 12.71
C PHE A 279 4.18 6.17 12.77
N ALA A 280 4.64 7.42 12.66
CA ALA A 280 5.98 7.83 13.03
C ALA A 280 5.92 9.20 13.72
N THR A 281 6.76 9.37 14.73
CA THR A 281 6.90 10.66 15.43
C THR A 281 8.02 11.46 14.81
N SER A 282 7.74 12.74 14.57
CA SER A 282 8.74 13.69 14.10
C SER A 282 9.52 14.31 15.25
N LYS A 283 10.84 14.41 15.12
CA LYS A 283 11.70 15.15 16.05
C LYS A 283 11.99 16.59 15.59
N ALA A 284 11.79 16.87 14.31
CA ALA A 284 11.99 18.19 13.71
C ALA A 284 10.91 18.45 12.65
N GLY A 285 10.64 19.71 12.37
CA GLY A 285 9.74 20.09 11.29
C GLY A 285 10.38 19.81 9.92
N GLY A 286 9.60 19.33 8.95
CA GLY A 286 10.10 19.03 7.61
C GLY A 286 9.19 18.09 6.82
N THR A 287 9.55 17.77 5.59
CA THR A 287 8.74 16.91 4.71
C THR A 287 9.34 15.52 4.61
N VAL A 288 8.50 14.50 4.84
CA VAL A 288 8.92 13.09 4.68
C VAL A 288 9.24 12.79 3.23
N THR A 289 10.37 12.13 3.00
CA THR A 289 10.80 11.70 1.68
C THR A 289 10.71 10.19 1.56
N PHE A 290 10.09 9.72 0.50
CA PHE A 290 10.09 8.31 0.12
C PHE A 290 10.98 8.12 -1.10
N ASN A 291 11.83 7.11 -1.07
CA ASN A 291 12.60 6.62 -2.22
C ASN A 291 12.89 5.13 -1.95
N ASN A 292 12.43 4.23 -2.81
CA ASN A 292 12.41 2.78 -2.56
C ASN A 292 13.45 2.02 -3.39
#